data_AF-A0A6P6VFY3-F1
#
_entry.id   AF-A0A6P6VFY3-F1
#
_cell.length_a   1.000
_cell.length_b   1.000
_cell.length_c   1.000
_cell.angle_alpha   90.00
_cell.angle_beta   90.00
_cell.angle_gamma   90.00
#
_symmetry.space_group_name_H-M   'P 1'
#
loop_
_entity.id
_entity.type
_entity.pdbx_description
1 polymer ?
#
loop_
_entity_poly.entity_id
_entity_poly.type
_entity_poly.pdbx_seq_one_letter_code
_entity_poly.pdbx_strand_id
1 'polypeptide(L)'
;MGRAKTSSSSESDKVEIKIQPRSDLNQAVVIPRPPNYQQNFHPPPHRPPQRPRSLRLFKKWIPWFVPTIVLVNVAIFVYAMYLNDCPRNSENCIGRSLLDRFAFQSTKENPLLGPSAATLLKLGALDVKSVVDGHQVWRLASCTWLHAGVFHVLANMLSLIFVGVRLEQEFGFARIGLAYVISGIGGSLLSSLFVRTTISVGASGALFGLLGAMLSELLINWTIYENKCAALSTLVLIIIINLAVGILPHVDNFAHLGGFVTGFLLGFILLIRPQFGWVNQRNAPPGYHSKNTSKFKAYQYIFLILALLLLIAEFAIGLGLLLGGVDGNDHCQWCHYLSCIPSPLWTCGPVRCSSSQLQNQVNMTCLSNHKSGFYTLQNPNNTAELQRLCAVLCH
;
A
#
# COMPACT_ATOMS: atom_id res chain seq x y z
N MET A 1 47.32 -19.14 25.07
CA MET A 1 47.70 -18.30 23.90
C MET A 1 47.82 -19.23 22.69
N GLY A 2 47.18 -19.08 21.54
CA GLY A 2 46.28 -18.05 21.01
C GLY A 2 45.57 -18.58 19.74
N ARG A 3 44.41 -18.00 19.47
CA ARG A 3 43.52 -18.15 18.30
C ARG A 3 44.24 -18.01 16.94
N ALA A 4 43.69 -18.66 15.92
CA ALA A 4 43.33 -18.01 14.66
C ALA A 4 42.14 -18.72 13.98
N LYS A 5 41.08 -17.94 13.72
CA LYS A 5 39.90 -18.22 12.88
C LYS A 5 40.06 -17.45 11.58
N THR A 6 39.56 -17.98 10.46
CA THR A 6 39.03 -17.24 9.28
C THR A 6 38.26 -18.25 8.41
N SER A 7 36.91 -18.18 8.35
CA SER A 7 36.02 -17.37 7.48
C SER A 7 35.69 -18.10 6.16
N SER A 8 34.51 -18.71 6.04
CA SER A 8 33.22 -18.12 5.61
C SER A 8 33.00 -18.18 4.09
N SER A 9 32.07 -19.04 3.65
CA SER A 9 31.25 -18.78 2.47
C SER A 9 29.79 -18.76 2.91
N SER A 10 29.23 -17.55 2.89
CA SER A 10 27.85 -17.23 3.26
C SER A 10 26.91 -17.58 2.11
N GLU A 11 26.14 -18.65 2.26
CA GLU A 11 24.92 -18.86 1.49
C GLU A 11 23.86 -17.86 1.98
N SER A 12 23.23 -17.16 1.05
CA SER A 12 22.37 -16.01 1.32
C SER A 12 21.05 -16.44 1.97
N ASP A 13 20.82 -16.01 3.21
CA ASP A 13 19.56 -16.14 3.93
C ASP A 13 18.46 -15.33 3.21
N LYS A 14 17.62 -16.02 2.45
CA LYS A 14 16.27 -15.54 2.11
C LYS A 14 15.43 -15.56 3.40
N VAL A 15 15.21 -14.39 3.99
CA VAL A 15 14.27 -14.22 5.11
C VAL A 15 12.84 -14.31 4.56
N GLU A 16 12.35 -15.53 4.43
CA GLU A 16 10.95 -15.84 4.16
C GLU A 16 10.18 -15.74 5.50
N ILE A 17 9.15 -14.89 5.57
CA ILE A 17 8.20 -14.88 6.70
C ILE A 17 7.41 -16.19 6.63
N LYS A 18 7.98 -17.21 7.25
CA LYS A 18 7.45 -18.57 7.30
C LYS A 18 6.27 -18.58 8.28
N ILE A 19 5.07 -18.34 7.77
CA ILE A 19 3.88 -18.86 8.45
C ILE A 19 4.06 -20.37 8.45
N GLN A 20 4.12 -20.97 9.63
CA GLN A 20 4.20 -22.41 9.80
C GLN A 20 3.18 -23.07 8.87
N PRO A 21 3.59 -24.03 8.01
CA PRO A 21 2.63 -24.96 7.47
C PRO A 21 1.89 -25.54 8.68
N ARG A 22 0.57 -25.65 8.56
CA ARG A 22 -0.32 -26.20 9.57
C ARG A 22 -0.07 -27.72 9.76
N SER A 23 1.16 -28.11 10.05
CA SER A 23 1.64 -29.46 10.28
C SER A 23 2.03 -29.69 11.74
N ASP A 24 2.25 -28.64 12.53
CA ASP A 24 2.75 -28.77 13.91
C ASP A 24 1.63 -28.73 14.97
N LEU A 25 0.37 -28.53 14.55
CA LEU A 25 -0.84 -28.83 15.35
C LEU A 25 -1.16 -30.34 15.39
N ASN A 26 -0.13 -31.17 15.32
CA ASN A 26 -0.19 -32.63 15.45
C ASN A 26 -0.30 -33.11 16.91
N GLN A 27 -0.74 -32.25 17.84
CA GLN A 27 -1.31 -32.77 19.07
C GLN A 27 -2.67 -33.37 18.76
N ALA A 28 -2.65 -34.69 18.54
CA ALA A 28 -3.81 -35.54 18.66
C ALA A 28 -4.55 -35.20 19.95
N VAL A 29 -5.72 -34.56 19.83
CA VAL A 29 -6.65 -34.46 20.94
C VAL A 29 -7.11 -35.88 21.24
N VAL A 30 -6.53 -36.48 22.27
CA VAL A 30 -7.01 -37.74 22.84
C VAL A 30 -8.38 -37.45 23.43
N ILE A 31 -9.43 -37.94 22.79
CA ILE A 31 -10.80 -37.88 23.30
C ILE A 31 -10.86 -38.80 24.55
N PRO A 32 -11.16 -38.29 25.75
CA PRO A 32 -11.34 -39.15 26.92
C PRO A 32 -12.52 -40.10 26.69
N ARG A 33 -12.35 -41.40 26.95
CA ARG A 33 -13.48 -42.33 26.99
C ARG A 33 -14.43 -41.92 28.12
N PRO A 34 -15.76 -41.94 27.91
CA PRO A 34 -16.71 -41.83 29.01
C PRO A 34 -16.53 -43.00 30.00
N PRO A 35 -16.77 -42.80 31.30
CA PRO A 35 -16.65 -43.87 32.29
C PRO A 35 -17.61 -45.01 31.98
N ASN A 36 -17.07 -46.24 32.05
CA ASN A 36 -17.72 -47.50 31.70
C ASN A 36 -19.09 -47.67 32.37
N TYR A 37 -20.16 -47.72 31.58
CA TYR A 37 -21.33 -48.54 31.91
C TYR A 37 -21.08 -49.92 31.29
N GLN A 38 -20.97 -50.95 32.13
CA GLN A 38 -20.82 -52.34 31.69
C GLN A 38 -22.10 -52.79 30.98
N GLN A 39 -22.04 -52.98 29.66
CA GLN A 39 -22.96 -53.85 28.95
C GLN A 39 -22.20 -54.71 27.95
N ASN A 40 -22.34 -56.03 28.14
CA ASN A 40 -21.77 -57.09 27.34
C ASN A 40 -22.17 -56.97 25.86
N PHE A 41 -21.22 -56.69 24.96
CA PHE A 41 -21.39 -56.95 23.53
C PHE A 41 -20.05 -57.36 22.90
N HIS A 42 -20.13 -58.36 22.01
CA HIS A 42 -19.03 -58.96 21.26
C HIS A 42 -18.05 -57.93 20.64
N PRO A 43 -16.76 -58.28 20.52
CA PRO A 43 -15.77 -57.36 19.94
C PRO A 43 -16.11 -57.07 18.47
N PRO A 44 -16.22 -55.79 18.06
CA PRO A 44 -16.41 -55.46 16.65
C PRO A 44 -15.12 -55.78 15.87
N PRO A 45 -15.21 -56.09 14.58
CA PRO A 45 -14.04 -56.39 13.76
C PRO A 45 -13.07 -55.20 13.75
N HIS A 46 -11.78 -55.50 13.89
CA HIS A 46 -10.69 -54.53 13.88
C HIS A 46 -10.80 -53.59 12.68
N ARG A 47 -11.33 -52.39 12.90
CA ARG A 47 -11.29 -51.32 11.93
C ARG A 47 -9.86 -50.74 11.98
N PRO A 48 -9.10 -50.70 10.87
CA PRO A 48 -7.75 -50.17 10.88
C PRO A 48 -7.77 -48.70 11.36
N PRO A 49 -6.70 -48.22 12.03
CA PRO A 49 -6.64 -46.86 12.55
C PRO A 49 -6.91 -45.87 11.41
N GLN A 50 -8.02 -45.15 11.50
CA GLN A 50 -8.32 -44.09 10.54
C GLN A 50 -7.22 -43.04 10.65
N ARG A 51 -6.46 -42.84 9.56
CA ARG A 51 -5.50 -41.74 9.47
C ARG A 51 -6.22 -40.45 9.87
N PRO A 52 -5.66 -39.61 10.76
CA PRO A 52 -6.28 -38.33 11.09
C PRO A 52 -6.45 -37.55 9.78
N ARG A 53 -7.70 -37.35 9.36
CA ARG A 53 -8.01 -36.45 8.24
C ARG A 53 -7.52 -35.09 8.65
N SER A 54 -6.51 -34.55 7.96
CA SER A 54 -6.08 -33.17 8.13
C SER A 54 -7.25 -32.25 7.76
N LEU A 55 -8.03 -31.81 8.76
CA LEU A 55 -9.18 -30.95 8.53
C LEU A 55 -8.64 -29.55 8.17
N ARG A 56 -8.51 -29.26 6.87
CA ARG A 56 -8.24 -27.89 6.40
C ARG A 56 -9.49 -27.05 6.63
N LEU A 57 -9.63 -26.49 7.85
CA LEU A 57 -10.81 -25.72 8.28
C LEU A 57 -11.17 -24.52 7.40
N PHE A 58 -10.24 -24.01 6.59
CA PHE A 58 -10.45 -22.87 5.71
C PHE A 58 -9.95 -23.20 4.31
N LYS A 59 -10.81 -23.05 3.30
CA LYS A 59 -10.47 -23.24 1.89
C LYS A 59 -9.65 -22.04 1.43
N LYS A 60 -8.46 -22.28 0.89
CA LYS A 60 -7.63 -21.23 0.27
C LYS A 60 -8.29 -20.79 -1.04
N TRP A 61 -8.32 -19.49 -1.28
CA TRP A 61 -8.78 -18.92 -2.55
C TRP A 61 -7.68 -19.05 -3.60
N ILE A 62 -8.09 -19.19 -4.86
CA ILE A 62 -7.17 -19.07 -6.00
C ILE A 62 -6.98 -17.57 -6.25
N PRO A 63 -5.75 -17.05 -6.17
CA PRO A 63 -5.52 -15.62 -6.33
C PRO A 63 -5.55 -15.26 -7.82
N TRP A 64 -6.50 -14.42 -8.21
CA TRP A 64 -6.62 -13.92 -9.59
C TRP A 64 -6.77 -12.39 -9.61
N PHE A 65 -7.31 -11.81 -8.56
CA PHE A 65 -7.59 -10.39 -8.48
C PHE A 65 -6.32 -9.55 -8.33
N VAL A 66 -5.42 -9.95 -7.43
CA VAL A 66 -4.15 -9.23 -7.23
C VAL A 66 -3.27 -9.24 -8.49
N PRO A 67 -3.05 -10.40 -9.16
CA PRO A 67 -2.39 -10.41 -10.47
C PRO A 67 -3.09 -9.52 -11.51
N THR A 68 -4.42 -9.46 -11.50
CA THR A 68 -5.18 -8.58 -12.41
C THR A 68 -4.91 -7.10 -12.13
N ILE A 69 -4.89 -6.68 -10.86
CA ILE A 69 -4.52 -5.30 -10.49
C ILE A 69 -3.11 -4.99 -10.98
N VAL A 70 -2.17 -5.92 -10.85
CA VAL A 70 -0.79 -5.72 -11.34
C VAL A 70 -0.78 -5.47 -12.85
N LEU A 71 -1.47 -6.31 -13.62
CA LEU A 71 -1.56 -6.14 -15.07
C LEU A 71 -2.20 -4.81 -15.46
N VAL A 72 -3.27 -4.40 -14.77
CA VAL A 72 -3.95 -3.11 -15.02
C VAL A 72 -3.00 -1.93 -14.75
N ASN A 73 -2.26 -1.93 -13.64
CA ASN A 73 -1.33 -0.85 -13.30
C ASN A 73 -0.17 -0.76 -14.31
N VAL A 74 0.36 -1.90 -14.75
CA VAL A 74 1.39 -1.94 -15.80
C VAL A 74 0.83 -1.42 -17.12
N ALA A 75 -0.39 -1.83 -17.50
CA ALA A 75 -1.03 -1.34 -18.73
C ALA A 75 -1.30 0.17 -18.70
N ILE A 76 -1.78 0.70 -17.57
CA ILE A 76 -1.98 2.15 -17.38
C ILE A 76 -0.65 2.90 -17.45
N PHE A 77 0.42 2.36 -16.87
CA PHE A 77 1.75 2.96 -16.98
C PHE A 77 2.25 3.00 -18.44
N VAL A 78 2.08 1.91 -19.20
CA VAL A 78 2.42 1.86 -20.64
C VAL A 78 1.59 2.87 -21.42
N TYR A 79 0.30 2.99 -21.12
CA TYR A 79 -0.58 4.00 -21.73
C TYR A 79 -0.15 5.43 -21.38
N ALA A 80 0.29 5.68 -20.15
CA ALA A 80 0.83 6.99 -19.75
C ALA A 80 2.09 7.34 -20.53
N MET A 81 2.99 6.38 -20.74
CA MET A 81 4.18 6.57 -21.57
C MET A 81 3.82 6.83 -23.04
N TYR A 82 2.81 6.13 -23.57
CA TYR A 82 2.30 6.34 -24.93
C TYR A 82 1.76 7.77 -25.15
N LEU A 83 1.08 8.33 -24.16
CA LEU A 83 0.58 9.71 -24.20
C LEU A 83 1.68 10.75 -23.96
N ASN A 84 2.69 10.43 -23.16
CA ASN A 84 3.78 11.35 -22.85
C ASN A 84 4.58 11.71 -24.11
N ASP A 85 4.86 10.73 -24.98
CA ASP A 85 5.53 10.90 -26.29
C ASP A 85 6.68 11.91 -26.23
N CYS A 86 7.69 11.58 -25.40
CA CYS A 86 8.79 12.50 -25.09
C CYS A 86 9.46 13.09 -26.34
N PRO A 87 9.83 12.29 -27.37
CA PRO A 87 10.56 12.81 -28.53
C PRO A 87 9.82 13.87 -29.35
N ARG A 88 8.48 13.94 -29.23
CA ARG A 88 7.67 14.98 -29.87
C ARG A 88 7.47 16.22 -29.00
N ASN A 89 7.50 16.08 -27.68
CA ASN A 89 7.12 17.12 -26.72
C ASN A 89 8.31 17.70 -25.91
N SER A 90 9.50 17.10 -26.03
CA SER A 90 10.70 17.47 -25.30
C SER A 90 11.95 17.24 -26.15
N GLU A 91 12.99 18.06 -25.96
CA GLU A 91 14.28 17.86 -26.63
C GLU A 91 15.18 16.84 -25.92
N ASN A 92 15.15 16.84 -24.58
CA ASN A 92 16.02 16.00 -23.74
C ASN A 92 15.26 14.77 -23.22
N CYS A 93 15.35 13.66 -23.94
CA CYS A 93 14.70 12.38 -23.58
C CYS A 93 15.73 11.26 -23.38
N ILE A 94 15.44 10.33 -22.47
CA ILE A 94 16.26 9.16 -22.22
C ILE A 94 15.70 7.96 -22.99
N GLY A 95 16.57 7.25 -23.70
CA GLY A 95 16.20 6.03 -24.43
C GLY A 95 15.52 6.27 -25.79
N ARG A 96 15.67 7.47 -26.38
CA ARG A 96 15.06 7.84 -27.67
C ARG A 96 15.33 6.86 -28.80
N SER A 97 16.54 6.32 -28.90
CA SER A 97 16.93 5.38 -29.97
C SER A 97 16.33 3.98 -29.83
N LEU A 98 16.00 3.55 -28.60
CA LEU A 98 15.52 2.19 -28.31
C LEU A 98 14.02 2.13 -28.10
N LEU A 99 13.46 3.10 -27.38
CA LEU A 99 12.07 3.13 -26.93
C LEU A 99 11.17 4.01 -27.81
N ASP A 100 11.78 4.81 -28.68
CA ASP A 100 11.10 5.76 -29.57
C ASP A 100 10.03 6.57 -28.81
N ARG A 101 8.75 6.43 -29.16
CA ARG A 101 7.62 7.09 -28.48
C ARG A 101 7.56 6.87 -26.97
N PHE A 102 8.06 5.74 -26.47
CA PHE A 102 8.06 5.40 -25.04
C PHE A 102 9.32 5.88 -24.31
N ALA A 103 10.11 6.78 -24.91
CA ALA A 103 11.25 7.39 -24.24
C ALA A 103 10.83 8.15 -22.96
N PHE A 104 11.71 8.10 -21.96
CA PHE A 104 11.49 8.74 -20.66
C PHE A 104 11.86 10.22 -20.71
N GLN A 105 11.24 11.02 -19.83
CA GLN A 105 11.73 12.37 -19.58
C GLN A 105 13.15 12.32 -18.97
N SER A 106 13.89 13.42 -19.11
CA SER A 106 15.24 13.53 -18.53
C SER A 106 15.23 13.28 -17.00
N THR A 107 16.32 12.75 -16.46
CA THR A 107 16.46 12.50 -15.01
C THR A 107 16.37 13.76 -14.15
N LYS A 108 16.59 14.95 -14.75
CA LYS A 108 16.39 16.24 -14.09
C LYS A 108 14.91 16.57 -13.89
N GLU A 109 14.06 16.14 -14.81
CA GLU A 109 12.60 16.32 -14.70
C GLU A 109 11.96 15.20 -13.90
N ASN A 110 12.34 13.95 -14.19
CA ASN A 110 11.79 12.77 -13.52
C ASN A 110 12.89 11.73 -13.24
N PRO A 111 13.41 11.67 -12.00
CA PRO A 111 14.47 10.75 -11.64
C PRO A 111 14.03 9.27 -11.66
N LEU A 112 12.73 8.99 -11.68
CA LEU A 112 12.17 7.63 -11.61
C LEU A 112 12.05 6.93 -12.98
N LEU A 113 12.56 7.56 -14.06
CA LEU A 113 12.44 7.11 -15.45
C LEU A 113 10.97 6.92 -15.85
N GLY A 114 10.29 8.02 -16.15
CA GLY A 114 8.86 8.01 -16.41
C GLY A 114 8.36 9.17 -17.26
N PRO A 115 7.03 9.37 -17.28
CA PRO A 115 6.41 10.47 -18.02
C PRO A 115 6.60 11.81 -17.30
N SER A 116 6.23 12.89 -17.97
CA SER A 116 6.17 14.23 -17.38
C SER A 116 5.04 14.35 -16.36
N ALA A 117 5.22 15.25 -15.38
CA ALA A 117 4.17 15.59 -14.41
C ALA A 117 2.87 16.07 -15.09
N ALA A 118 2.99 16.82 -16.20
CA ALA A 118 1.85 17.28 -16.99
C ALA A 118 1.02 16.13 -17.57
N THR A 119 1.67 15.05 -18.04
CA THR A 119 0.98 13.86 -18.54
C THR A 119 0.21 13.15 -17.43
N LEU A 120 0.83 13.02 -16.25
CA LEU A 120 0.19 12.42 -15.07
C LEU A 120 -1.02 13.23 -14.60
N LEU A 121 -0.90 14.57 -14.55
CA LEU A 121 -2.01 15.48 -14.23
C LEU A 121 -3.19 15.30 -15.19
N LYS A 122 -2.91 15.20 -16.50
CA LYS A 122 -3.93 14.96 -17.52
C LYS A 122 -4.64 13.61 -17.32
N LEU A 123 -3.91 12.60 -16.85
CA LEU A 123 -4.42 11.25 -16.64
C LEU A 123 -5.18 11.04 -15.31
N GLY A 124 -5.18 12.03 -14.42
CA GLY A 124 -5.86 11.91 -13.13
C GLY A 124 -4.94 11.78 -11.93
N ALA A 125 -3.70 12.30 -12.00
CA ALA A 125 -2.85 12.43 -10.81
C ALA A 125 -3.54 13.29 -9.76
N LEU A 126 -3.19 13.04 -8.50
CA LEU A 126 -3.74 13.79 -7.38
C LEU A 126 -3.09 15.17 -7.37
N ASP A 127 -3.95 16.18 -7.52
CA ASP A 127 -3.60 17.59 -7.41
C ASP A 127 -4.73 18.28 -6.64
N VAL A 128 -4.37 18.91 -5.53
CA VAL A 128 -5.36 19.45 -4.60
C VAL A 128 -6.13 20.61 -5.21
N LYS A 129 -5.47 21.42 -6.06
CA LYS A 129 -6.13 22.50 -6.79
C LYS A 129 -7.23 21.95 -7.71
N SER A 130 -6.93 20.89 -8.46
CA SER A 130 -7.92 20.22 -9.31
C SER A 130 -9.07 19.59 -8.52
N VAL A 131 -8.80 19.06 -7.33
CA VAL A 131 -9.83 18.45 -6.46
C VAL A 131 -10.77 19.49 -5.86
N VAL A 132 -10.21 20.55 -5.28
CA VAL A 132 -10.97 21.58 -4.56
C VAL A 132 -11.61 22.58 -5.53
N ASP A 133 -10.80 23.24 -6.36
CA ASP A 133 -11.28 24.31 -7.27
C ASP A 133 -11.97 23.72 -8.51
N GLY A 134 -11.47 22.57 -9.00
CA GLY A 134 -12.01 21.90 -10.18
C GLY A 134 -13.12 20.90 -9.86
N HIS A 135 -13.46 20.70 -8.58
CA HIS A 135 -14.41 19.68 -8.10
C HIS A 135 -14.11 18.25 -8.59
N GLN A 136 -12.84 17.93 -8.87
CA GLN A 136 -12.42 16.64 -9.45
C GLN A 136 -12.11 15.59 -8.38
N VAL A 137 -13.07 15.33 -7.47
CA VAL A 137 -12.90 14.41 -6.31
C VAL A 137 -12.54 12.98 -6.74
N TRP A 138 -12.90 12.57 -7.96
CA TRP A 138 -12.51 11.28 -8.55
C TRP A 138 -10.99 11.08 -8.62
N ARG A 139 -10.19 12.16 -8.56
CA ARG A 139 -8.73 12.10 -8.51
C ARG A 139 -8.18 11.39 -7.29
N LEU A 140 -8.93 11.37 -6.18
CA LEU A 140 -8.60 10.59 -4.97
C LEU A 140 -8.58 9.08 -5.24
N ALA A 141 -9.33 8.62 -6.25
CA ALA A 141 -9.35 7.23 -6.65
C ALA A 141 -8.41 6.97 -7.84
N SER A 142 -8.40 7.83 -8.86
CA SER A 142 -7.61 7.59 -10.08
C SER A 142 -6.11 7.64 -9.86
N CYS A 143 -5.61 8.47 -8.94
CA CYS A 143 -4.18 8.61 -8.68
C CYS A 143 -3.52 7.30 -8.23
N THR A 144 -4.28 6.41 -7.58
CA THR A 144 -3.82 5.11 -7.08
C THR A 144 -3.42 4.15 -8.20
N TRP A 145 -3.84 4.41 -9.43
CA TRP A 145 -3.54 3.60 -10.61
C TRP A 145 -2.40 4.16 -11.47
N LEU A 146 -1.98 5.39 -11.20
CA LEU A 146 -0.91 6.06 -11.93
C LEU A 146 0.43 5.86 -11.24
N HIS A 147 1.51 5.84 -12.01
CA HIS A 147 2.85 5.63 -11.48
C HIS A 147 3.82 6.63 -12.10
N ALA A 148 4.72 7.16 -11.26
CA ALA A 148 5.65 8.21 -11.66
C ALA A 148 6.80 7.71 -12.55
N GLY A 149 7.10 6.41 -12.58
CA GLY A 149 8.21 5.87 -13.38
C GLY A 149 8.41 4.36 -13.24
N VAL A 150 9.37 3.83 -13.98
CA VAL A 150 9.64 2.38 -14.07
C VAL A 150 10.00 1.78 -12.70
N PHE A 151 10.92 2.40 -11.97
CA PHE A 151 11.31 1.90 -10.65
C PHE A 151 10.14 1.95 -9.66
N HIS A 152 9.29 2.97 -9.80
CA HIS A 152 8.14 3.14 -8.93
C HIS A 152 7.06 2.08 -9.17
N VAL A 153 6.69 1.81 -10.43
CA VAL A 153 5.73 0.73 -10.74
C VAL A 153 6.29 -0.64 -10.37
N LEU A 154 7.58 -0.89 -10.63
CA LEU A 154 8.21 -2.16 -10.28
C LEU A 154 8.16 -2.43 -8.77
N ALA A 155 8.56 -1.46 -7.95
CA ALA A 155 8.56 -1.60 -6.49
C ALA A 155 7.14 -1.83 -5.94
N ASN A 156 6.14 -1.11 -6.44
CA ASN A 156 4.75 -1.30 -6.02
C ASN A 156 4.21 -2.67 -6.43
N MET A 157 4.42 -3.07 -7.68
CA MET A 157 3.85 -4.33 -8.19
C MET A 157 4.50 -5.56 -7.54
N LEU A 158 5.82 -5.53 -7.30
CA LEU A 158 6.50 -6.58 -6.54
C LEU A 158 5.93 -6.68 -5.13
N SER A 159 5.82 -5.55 -4.42
CA SER A 159 5.25 -5.49 -3.07
C SER A 159 3.81 -6.00 -3.05
N LEU A 160 2.99 -5.62 -4.04
CA LEU A 160 1.62 -6.06 -4.20
C LEU A 160 1.51 -7.57 -4.41
N ILE A 161 2.40 -8.17 -5.21
CA ILE A 161 2.42 -9.62 -5.40
C ILE A 161 2.78 -10.33 -4.10
N PHE A 162 3.84 -9.89 -3.40
CA PHE A 162 4.29 -10.54 -2.17
C PHE A 162 3.25 -10.50 -1.06
N VAL A 163 2.64 -9.33 -0.84
CA VAL A 163 1.68 -9.11 0.25
C VAL A 163 0.26 -9.47 -0.17
N GLY A 164 -0.19 -8.94 -1.31
CA GLY A 164 -1.56 -9.04 -1.78
C GLY A 164 -1.97 -10.46 -2.14
N VAL A 165 -1.13 -11.22 -2.86
CA VAL A 165 -1.49 -12.61 -3.25
C VAL A 165 -1.70 -13.47 -2.02
N ARG A 166 -0.85 -13.31 -1.00
CA ARG A 166 -0.97 -14.04 0.26
C ARG A 166 -2.28 -13.71 0.96
N LEU A 167 -2.62 -12.42 1.05
CA LEU A 167 -3.87 -11.96 1.64
C LEU A 167 -5.10 -12.44 0.86
N GLU A 168 -5.04 -12.41 -0.47
CA GLU A 168 -6.14 -12.87 -1.33
C GLU A 168 -6.40 -14.36 -1.14
N GLN A 169 -5.35 -15.19 -1.07
CA GLN A 169 -5.46 -16.62 -0.81
C GLN A 169 -6.13 -16.92 0.54
N GLU A 170 -5.91 -16.07 1.55
CA GLU A 170 -6.41 -16.28 2.90
C GLU A 170 -7.83 -15.74 3.12
N PHE A 171 -8.14 -14.57 2.56
CA PHE A 171 -9.40 -13.85 2.85
C PHE A 171 -10.34 -13.72 1.66
N GLY A 172 -9.85 -13.99 0.45
CA GLY A 172 -10.59 -13.89 -0.79
C GLY A 172 -10.56 -12.49 -1.40
N PHE A 173 -10.78 -12.44 -2.72
CA PHE A 173 -10.62 -11.23 -3.53
C PHE A 173 -11.51 -10.05 -3.08
N ALA A 174 -12.75 -10.30 -2.67
CA ALA A 174 -13.69 -9.22 -2.34
C ALA A 174 -13.23 -8.39 -1.14
N ARG A 175 -12.72 -9.05 -0.09
CA ARG A 175 -12.25 -8.38 1.12
C ARG A 175 -10.96 -7.62 0.87
N ILE A 176 -10.03 -8.24 0.15
CA ILE A 176 -8.75 -7.62 -0.18
C ILE A 176 -8.91 -6.50 -1.18
N GLY A 177 -9.82 -6.62 -2.15
CA GLY A 177 -10.16 -5.57 -3.10
C GLY A 177 -10.79 -4.35 -2.42
N LEU A 178 -11.74 -4.56 -1.50
CA LEU A 178 -12.31 -3.46 -0.71
C LEU A 178 -11.25 -2.79 0.16
N ALA A 179 -10.42 -3.57 0.86
CA ALA A 179 -9.32 -3.03 1.65
C ALA A 179 -8.36 -2.19 0.80
N TYR A 180 -7.94 -2.71 -0.36
CA TYR A 180 -7.03 -2.03 -1.28
C TYR A 180 -7.60 -0.70 -1.77
N VAL A 181 -8.83 -0.71 -2.31
CA VAL A 181 -9.43 0.49 -2.91
C VAL A 181 -9.71 1.56 -1.85
N ILE A 182 -10.34 1.20 -0.74
CA ILE A 182 -10.72 2.18 0.30
C ILE A 182 -9.47 2.75 0.96
N SER A 183 -8.45 1.93 1.26
CA SER A 183 -7.17 2.43 1.78
C SER A 183 -6.44 3.34 0.80
N GLY A 184 -6.50 3.06 -0.50
CA GLY A 184 -5.94 3.96 -1.51
C GLY A 184 -6.59 5.34 -1.49
N ILE A 185 -7.92 5.40 -1.35
CA ILE A 185 -8.68 6.65 -1.24
C ILE A 185 -8.36 7.36 0.08
N GLY A 186 -8.30 6.63 1.21
CA GLY A 186 -7.95 7.18 2.52
C GLY A 186 -6.54 7.78 2.56
N GLY A 187 -5.57 7.10 1.94
CA GLY A 187 -4.23 7.65 1.72
C GLY A 187 -4.26 8.93 0.89
N SER A 188 -4.97 8.92 -0.24
CA SER A 188 -5.10 10.10 -1.10
C SER A 188 -5.80 11.27 -0.40
N LEU A 189 -6.77 10.98 0.46
CA LEU A 189 -7.47 11.97 1.26
C LEU A 189 -6.53 12.64 2.27
N LEU A 190 -5.76 11.84 3.03
CA LEU A 190 -4.79 12.39 3.98
C LEU A 190 -3.67 13.15 3.27
N SER A 191 -3.15 12.62 2.16
CA SER A 191 -2.19 13.32 1.31
C SER A 191 -2.73 14.68 0.85
N SER A 192 -3.97 14.77 0.39
CA SER A 192 -4.56 16.04 -0.08
C SER A 192 -4.69 17.12 0.98
N LEU A 193 -4.71 16.74 2.27
CA LEU A 193 -4.76 17.67 3.39
C LEU A 193 -3.39 18.27 3.72
N PHE A 194 -2.29 17.54 3.46
CA PHE A 194 -0.94 17.94 3.87
C PHE A 194 0.03 18.18 2.69
N VAL A 195 -0.31 17.74 1.48
CA VAL A 195 0.54 17.84 0.28
C VAL A 195 -0.20 18.67 -0.77
N ARG A 196 0.05 19.99 -0.78
CA ARG A 196 -0.70 20.95 -1.59
C ARG A 196 -0.02 21.39 -2.89
N THR A 197 1.29 21.15 -3.00
CA THR A 197 2.13 21.79 -4.04
C THR A 197 2.78 20.80 -5.01
N THR A 198 2.74 19.51 -4.69
CA THR A 198 3.29 18.44 -5.54
C THR A 198 2.18 17.48 -5.92
N ILE A 199 2.31 16.87 -7.09
CA ILE A 199 1.37 15.84 -7.51
C ILE A 199 1.69 14.53 -6.81
N SER A 200 0.65 13.77 -6.46
CA SER A 200 0.78 12.44 -5.87
C SER A 200 0.16 11.38 -6.78
N VAL A 201 0.87 10.26 -6.94
CA VAL A 201 0.46 9.10 -7.74
C VAL A 201 1.02 7.84 -7.09
N GLY A 202 0.33 6.72 -7.26
CA GLY A 202 0.86 5.40 -6.91
C GLY A 202 -0.08 4.58 -6.05
N ALA A 203 0.07 3.26 -6.19
CA ALA A 203 -0.65 2.26 -5.40
C ALA A 203 -0.18 2.15 -3.95
N SER A 204 0.86 2.88 -3.54
CA SER A 204 1.56 2.65 -2.27
C SER A 204 0.68 2.92 -1.05
N GLY A 205 -0.23 3.89 -1.09
CA GLY A 205 -1.21 4.09 0.00
C GLY A 205 -2.09 2.86 0.21
N ALA A 206 -2.56 2.23 -0.87
CA ALA A 206 -3.33 0.99 -0.80
C ALA A 206 -2.49 -0.18 -0.27
N LEU A 207 -1.20 -0.27 -0.64
CA LEU A 207 -0.28 -1.27 -0.11
C LEU A 207 -0.05 -1.14 1.39
N PHE A 208 0.17 0.09 1.87
CA PHE A 208 0.26 0.37 3.30
C PHE A 208 -1.04 0.03 4.02
N GLY A 209 -2.19 0.23 3.36
CA GLY A 209 -3.47 -0.25 3.88
C GLY A 209 -3.55 -1.76 4.03
N LEU A 210 -3.02 -2.54 3.09
CA LEU A 210 -2.93 -3.99 3.24
C LEU A 210 -2.02 -4.39 4.42
N LEU A 211 -0.92 -3.67 4.65
CA LEU A 211 -0.06 -3.88 5.83
C LEU A 211 -0.77 -3.52 7.14
N GLY A 212 -1.54 -2.43 7.16
CA GLY A 212 -2.38 -2.05 8.30
C GLY A 212 -3.45 -3.10 8.59
N ALA A 213 -4.10 -3.62 7.55
CA ALA A 213 -5.09 -4.68 7.67
C ALA A 213 -4.47 -5.98 8.22
N MET A 214 -3.27 -6.34 7.77
CA MET A 214 -2.49 -7.46 8.33
C MET A 214 -2.20 -7.28 9.83
N LEU A 215 -1.85 -6.06 10.24
CA LEU A 215 -1.58 -5.78 11.66
C LEU A 215 -2.84 -5.98 12.50
N SER A 216 -3.98 -5.44 12.09
CA SER A 216 -5.26 -5.64 12.79
C SER A 216 -5.69 -7.10 12.86
N GLU A 217 -5.45 -7.85 11.79
CA GLU A 217 -5.70 -9.30 11.73
C GLU A 217 -4.85 -10.06 12.76
N LEU A 218 -3.57 -9.71 12.86
CA LEU A 218 -2.66 -10.28 13.84
C LEU A 218 -3.10 -9.96 15.28
N LEU A 219 -3.57 -8.73 15.52
CA LEU A 219 -4.05 -8.29 16.84
C LEU A 219 -5.38 -8.99 17.23
N ILE A 220 -6.36 -9.05 16.34
CA ILE A 220 -7.68 -9.65 16.65
C ILE A 220 -7.59 -11.18 16.81
N ASN A 221 -6.67 -11.81 16.07
CA ASN A 221 -6.43 -13.25 16.07
C ASN A 221 -5.16 -13.66 16.83
N TRP A 222 -4.70 -12.82 17.77
CA TRP A 222 -3.46 -12.99 18.53
C TRP A 222 -3.28 -14.41 19.10
N THR A 223 -4.36 -15.06 19.50
CA THR A 223 -4.33 -16.40 20.12
C THR A 223 -3.96 -17.54 19.17
N ILE A 224 -3.98 -17.33 17.85
CA ILE A 224 -3.80 -18.38 16.83
C ILE A 224 -2.33 -18.56 16.41
N TYR A 225 -1.50 -17.52 16.53
CA TYR A 225 -0.12 -17.54 16.06
C TYR A 225 0.83 -18.13 17.13
N GLU A 226 1.73 -19.05 16.79
CA GLU A 226 2.71 -19.58 17.77
C GLU A 226 3.84 -18.57 18.02
N ASN A 227 4.45 -18.03 16.96
CA ASN A 227 5.51 -17.02 17.02
C ASN A 227 4.98 -15.59 16.84
N LYS A 228 4.05 -15.19 17.71
CA LYS A 228 3.34 -13.89 17.67
C LYS A 228 4.28 -12.70 17.68
N CYS A 229 5.25 -12.72 18.61
CA CYS A 229 6.19 -11.62 18.78
C CYS A 229 7.11 -11.47 17.58
N ALA A 230 7.57 -12.58 16.98
CA ALA A 230 8.40 -12.51 15.78
C ALA A 230 7.60 -11.97 14.59
N ALA A 231 6.39 -12.48 14.35
CA ALA A 231 5.53 -12.01 13.26
C ALA A 231 5.18 -10.52 13.41
N LEU A 232 4.81 -10.09 14.63
CA LEU A 232 4.54 -8.70 14.95
C LEU A 232 5.77 -7.82 14.73
N SER A 233 6.92 -8.21 15.30
CA SER A 233 8.17 -7.45 15.18
C SER A 233 8.62 -7.32 13.73
N THR A 234 8.52 -8.38 12.93
CA THR A 234 8.86 -8.31 11.50
C THR A 234 7.91 -7.39 10.74
N LEU A 235 6.59 -7.49 10.98
CA LEU A 235 5.62 -6.62 10.32
C LEU A 235 5.83 -5.14 10.68
N VAL A 236 6.02 -4.85 11.97
CA VAL A 236 6.29 -3.50 12.47
C VAL A 236 7.61 -2.96 11.90
N LEU A 237 8.66 -3.79 11.85
CA LEU A 237 9.94 -3.40 11.26
C LEU A 237 9.79 -3.05 9.77
N ILE A 238 9.04 -3.85 9.01
CA ILE A 238 8.75 -3.57 7.60
C ILE A 238 8.01 -2.22 7.46
N ILE A 239 7.00 -1.97 8.29
CA ILE A 239 6.24 -0.71 8.27
C ILE A 239 7.17 0.48 8.55
N ILE A 240 7.99 0.39 9.60
CA ILE A 240 8.93 1.45 9.98
C ILE A 240 9.95 1.71 8.87
N ILE A 241 10.53 0.66 8.28
CA ILE A 241 11.51 0.80 7.20
C ILE A 241 10.86 1.48 5.99
N ASN A 242 9.64 1.07 5.60
CA ASN A 242 8.97 1.69 4.45
C ASN A 242 8.61 3.16 4.71
N LEU A 243 8.16 3.51 5.92
CA LEU A 243 7.92 4.92 6.29
C LEU A 243 9.22 5.73 6.34
N ALA A 244 10.32 5.13 6.81
CA ALA A 244 11.64 5.78 6.83
C ALA A 244 12.15 6.04 5.41
N VAL A 245 11.95 5.10 4.47
CA VAL A 245 12.23 5.31 3.05
C VAL A 245 11.37 6.43 2.48
N GLY A 246 10.15 6.60 2.95
CA GLY A 246 9.27 7.67 2.49
C GLY A 246 9.63 9.09 2.95
N ILE A 247 10.69 9.24 3.75
CA ILE A 247 11.32 10.54 4.05
C ILE A 247 12.10 11.07 2.84
N LEU A 248 12.42 10.19 1.87
CA LEU A 248 13.09 10.58 0.63
C LEU A 248 12.19 11.50 -0.21
N PRO A 249 12.80 12.45 -0.97
CA PRO A 249 12.04 13.30 -1.87
C PRO A 249 11.27 12.46 -2.89
N HIS A 250 10.10 12.96 -3.29
CA HIS A 250 9.15 12.31 -4.22
C HIS A 250 8.36 11.12 -3.65
N VAL A 251 8.51 10.80 -2.36
CA VAL A 251 7.65 9.81 -1.69
C VAL A 251 6.61 10.51 -0.81
N ASP A 252 5.38 10.04 -0.88
CA ASP A 252 4.24 10.61 -0.16
C ASP A 252 3.93 9.81 1.10
N ASN A 253 4.55 10.21 2.21
CA ASN A 253 4.36 9.56 3.51
C ASN A 253 2.98 9.82 4.12
N PHE A 254 2.31 10.92 3.77
CA PHE A 254 0.92 11.13 4.21
C PHE A 254 -0.02 10.15 3.52
N ALA A 255 0.20 9.84 2.24
CA ALA A 255 -0.55 8.79 1.57
C ALA A 255 -0.31 7.41 2.21
N HIS A 256 0.92 7.12 2.62
CA HIS A 256 1.24 5.86 3.30
C HIS A 256 0.57 5.78 4.67
N LEU A 257 0.66 6.84 5.47
CA LEU A 257 0.06 6.89 6.80
C LEU A 257 -1.47 6.80 6.74
N GLY A 258 -2.11 7.58 5.86
CA GLY A 258 -3.56 7.56 5.69
C GLY A 258 -4.05 6.20 5.22
N GLY A 259 -3.38 5.63 4.22
CA GLY A 259 -3.69 4.29 3.74
C GLY A 259 -3.54 3.23 4.82
N PHE A 260 -2.46 3.29 5.62
CA PHE A 260 -2.22 2.39 6.75
C PHE A 260 -3.32 2.48 7.81
N VAL A 261 -3.70 3.70 8.24
CA VAL A 261 -4.76 3.91 9.24
C VAL A 261 -6.10 3.39 8.73
N THR A 262 -6.50 3.78 7.52
CA THR A 262 -7.72 3.28 6.88
C THR A 262 -7.71 1.74 6.80
N GLY A 263 -6.59 1.15 6.38
CA GLY A 263 -6.43 -0.30 6.24
C GLY A 263 -6.46 -1.03 7.58
N PHE A 264 -5.86 -0.45 8.61
CA PHE A 264 -5.91 -0.96 9.98
C PHE A 264 -7.36 -1.02 10.50
N LEU A 265 -8.15 0.05 10.30
CA LEU A 265 -9.57 0.04 10.65
C LEU A 265 -10.36 -0.99 9.82
N LEU A 266 -10.12 -1.06 8.51
CA LEU A 266 -10.75 -2.05 7.63
C LEU A 266 -10.37 -3.49 8.00
N GLY A 267 -9.18 -3.74 8.53
CA GLY A 267 -8.77 -5.05 9.02
C GLY A 267 -9.69 -5.57 10.13
N PHE A 268 -10.08 -4.70 11.07
CA PHE A 268 -11.05 -5.04 12.11
C PHE A 268 -12.48 -5.24 11.60
N ILE A 269 -12.81 -4.77 10.39
CA ILE A 269 -14.15 -4.91 9.80
C ILE A 269 -14.20 -6.13 8.87
N LEU A 270 -13.22 -6.27 7.97
CA LEU A 270 -13.21 -7.23 6.86
C LEU A 270 -12.48 -8.54 7.21
N LEU A 271 -11.44 -8.50 8.04
CA LEU A 271 -10.56 -9.65 8.28
C LEU A 271 -10.88 -10.41 9.59
N ILE A 272 -12.06 -10.20 10.16
CA ILE A 272 -12.51 -10.97 11.33
C ILE A 272 -12.64 -12.45 10.99
N ARG A 273 -11.94 -13.31 11.73
CA ARG A 273 -12.07 -14.76 11.65
C ARG A 273 -13.08 -15.30 12.68
N PRO A 274 -13.95 -16.25 12.28
CA PRO A 274 -14.84 -16.92 13.21
C PRO A 274 -14.06 -17.82 14.16
N GLN A 275 -14.61 -18.04 15.36
CA GLN A 275 -14.00 -18.92 16.35
C GLN A 275 -13.84 -20.35 15.83
N PHE A 276 -12.72 -21.00 16.19
CA PHE A 276 -12.45 -22.38 15.81
C PHE A 276 -13.57 -23.34 16.26
N GLY A 277 -14.12 -23.15 17.46
CA GLY A 277 -15.22 -23.96 18.01
C GLY A 277 -16.47 -23.94 17.12
N TRP A 278 -16.83 -22.77 16.59
CA TRP A 278 -18.00 -22.60 15.72
C TRP A 278 -17.78 -23.24 14.34
N VAL A 279 -16.57 -23.13 13.78
CA VAL A 279 -16.26 -23.77 12.50
C VAL A 279 -16.19 -25.29 12.65
N ASN A 280 -15.67 -25.80 13.77
CA ASN A 280 -15.60 -27.24 14.03
C ASN A 280 -17.01 -27.85 14.18
N GLN A 281 -17.93 -27.14 14.84
CA GLN A 281 -19.34 -27.53 14.93
C GLN A 281 -20.00 -27.77 13.57
N ARG A 282 -19.78 -26.86 12.61
CA ARG A 282 -20.37 -26.97 11.27
C ARG A 282 -19.78 -28.09 10.41
N ASN A 283 -18.54 -28.48 10.68
CA ASN A 283 -17.84 -29.54 9.94
C ASN A 283 -17.87 -30.88 10.67
N ALA A 284 -18.54 -30.97 11.83
CA ALA A 284 -18.62 -32.19 12.61
C ALA A 284 -19.57 -33.21 11.95
N PRO A 285 -19.24 -34.52 12.02
CA PRO A 285 -20.12 -35.56 11.51
C PRO A 285 -21.46 -35.62 12.28
N PRO A 286 -22.54 -36.13 11.65
CA PRO A 286 -23.84 -36.29 12.30
C PRO A 286 -23.72 -37.07 13.61
N GLY A 287 -24.27 -36.55 14.71
CA GLY A 287 -24.22 -37.15 16.05
C GLY A 287 -23.13 -36.60 16.99
N TYR A 288 -22.26 -35.70 16.53
CA TYR A 288 -21.28 -35.02 17.39
C TYR A 288 -21.91 -33.81 18.10
N HIS A 289 -22.23 -33.96 19.39
CA HIS A 289 -22.69 -32.85 20.22
C HIS A 289 -21.49 -32.02 20.72
N SER A 290 -21.35 -30.81 20.19
CA SER A 290 -20.39 -29.81 20.66
C SER A 290 -21.13 -28.66 21.35
N LYS A 291 -20.56 -28.09 22.42
CA LYS A 291 -21.10 -26.92 23.12
C LYS A 291 -21.36 -25.79 22.13
N ASN A 292 -22.57 -25.22 22.07
CA ASN A 292 -22.89 -24.10 21.19
C ASN A 292 -21.92 -22.92 21.46
N THR A 293 -21.03 -22.62 20.50
CA THR A 293 -20.08 -21.51 20.63
C THR A 293 -20.48 -20.39 19.67
N SER A 294 -20.40 -19.14 20.13
CA SER A 294 -20.73 -17.99 19.28
C SER A 294 -19.74 -17.89 18.11
N LYS A 295 -20.23 -17.38 16.96
CA LYS A 295 -19.38 -17.21 15.76
C LYS A 295 -18.18 -16.29 16.02
N PHE A 296 -18.39 -15.22 16.78
CA PHE A 296 -17.37 -14.23 17.15
C PHE A 296 -17.40 -13.95 18.65
N LYS A 297 -16.25 -13.55 19.21
CA LYS A 297 -16.11 -13.13 20.61
C LYS A 297 -16.61 -11.69 20.79
N ALA A 298 -17.04 -11.32 22.01
CA ALA A 298 -17.56 -9.98 22.31
C ALA A 298 -16.58 -8.86 21.91
N TYR A 299 -15.28 -9.00 22.21
CA TYR A 299 -14.28 -8.01 21.82
C TYR A 299 -14.15 -7.82 20.30
N GLN A 300 -14.42 -8.86 19.49
CA GLN A 300 -14.36 -8.74 18.02
C GLN A 300 -15.50 -7.86 17.50
N TYR A 301 -16.69 -7.93 18.11
CA TYR A 301 -17.79 -7.03 17.79
C TYR A 301 -17.52 -5.60 18.26
N ILE A 302 -16.92 -5.42 19.44
CA ILE A 302 -16.53 -4.10 19.95
C ILE A 302 -15.54 -3.43 19.00
N PHE A 303 -14.48 -4.15 18.60
CA PHE A 303 -13.51 -3.61 17.65
C PHE A 303 -14.11 -3.33 16.27
N LEU A 304 -15.02 -4.17 15.78
CA LEU A 304 -15.73 -3.91 14.53
C LEU A 304 -16.51 -2.61 14.58
N ILE A 305 -17.34 -2.41 15.61
CA ILE A 305 -18.21 -1.23 15.74
C ILE A 305 -17.35 0.03 15.90
N LEU A 306 -16.34 -0.03 16.77
CA LEU A 306 -15.43 1.09 16.98
C LEU A 306 -14.67 1.45 15.70
N ALA A 307 -14.12 0.45 15.00
CA ALA A 307 -13.40 0.68 13.74
C ALA A 307 -14.32 1.26 12.66
N LEU A 308 -15.57 0.82 12.58
CA LEU A 308 -16.55 1.36 11.65
C LEU A 308 -16.87 2.83 11.93
N LEU A 309 -17.09 3.19 13.20
CA LEU A 309 -17.35 4.58 13.58
C LEU A 309 -16.15 5.49 13.29
N LEU A 310 -14.94 5.03 13.62
CA LEU A 310 -13.70 5.76 13.35
C LEU A 310 -13.46 5.93 11.85
N LEU A 311 -13.73 4.90 11.05
CA LEU A 311 -13.58 4.95 9.60
C LEU A 311 -14.55 5.98 8.99
N ILE A 312 -15.81 5.98 9.42
CA ILE A 312 -16.80 6.97 8.96
C ILE A 312 -16.37 8.39 9.34
N ALA A 313 -15.92 8.58 10.58
CA ALA A 313 -15.44 9.88 11.06
C ALA A 313 -14.21 10.35 10.27
N GLU A 314 -13.23 9.48 10.02
CA GLU A 314 -12.02 9.77 9.23
C GLU A 314 -12.38 10.30 7.84
N PHE A 315 -13.24 9.59 7.10
CA PHE A 315 -13.65 10.01 5.76
C PHE A 315 -14.52 11.27 5.77
N ALA A 316 -15.49 11.38 6.70
CA ALA A 316 -16.38 12.53 6.77
C ALA A 316 -15.62 13.81 7.14
N ILE A 317 -14.77 13.76 8.16
CA ILE A 317 -13.95 14.89 8.61
C ILE A 317 -12.92 15.22 7.54
N GLY A 318 -12.18 14.22 7.04
CA GLY A 318 -11.14 14.44 6.04
C GLY A 318 -11.69 15.06 4.76
N LEU A 319 -12.83 14.57 4.26
CA LEU A 319 -13.46 15.13 3.06
C LEU A 319 -14.03 16.53 3.33
N GLY A 320 -14.64 16.76 4.49
CA GLY A 320 -15.13 18.07 4.90
C GLY A 320 -14.01 19.13 4.97
N LEU A 321 -12.86 18.76 5.56
CA LEU A 321 -11.68 19.64 5.64
C LEU A 321 -11.08 19.90 4.25
N LEU A 322 -10.97 18.85 3.41
CA LEU A 322 -10.40 18.98 2.07
C LEU A 322 -11.27 19.90 1.19
N LEU A 323 -12.58 19.66 1.16
CA LEU A 323 -13.50 20.49 0.37
C LEU A 323 -13.68 21.88 0.96
N GLY A 324 -13.46 22.06 2.26
CA GLY A 324 -13.35 23.36 2.92
C GLY A 324 -12.05 24.11 2.61
N GLY A 325 -11.13 23.51 1.87
CA GLY A 325 -9.87 24.14 1.44
C GLY A 325 -8.80 24.22 2.54
N VAL A 326 -9.00 23.57 3.69
CA VAL A 326 -8.08 23.62 4.84
C VAL A 326 -6.73 22.99 4.50
N ASP A 327 -5.64 23.66 4.87
CA ASP A 327 -4.28 23.10 4.84
C ASP A 327 -3.91 22.58 6.23
N GLY A 328 -3.60 21.28 6.31
CA GLY A 328 -3.19 20.62 7.55
C GLY A 328 -1.83 21.10 8.06
N ASN A 329 -0.97 21.65 7.18
CA ASN A 329 0.32 22.20 7.60
C ASN A 329 0.18 23.48 8.41
N ASP A 330 -0.89 24.26 8.22
CA ASP A 330 -1.14 25.48 9.00
C ASP A 330 -1.34 25.18 10.49
N HIS A 331 -1.77 23.96 10.80
CA HIS A 331 -2.07 23.49 12.15
C HIS A 331 -0.95 22.62 12.74
N CYS A 332 0.12 22.35 11.98
CA CYS A 332 1.18 21.44 12.38
C CYS A 332 2.54 21.85 11.79
N GLN A 333 3.34 22.56 12.60
CA GLN A 333 4.65 23.08 12.19
C GLN A 333 5.73 22.02 11.92
N TRP A 334 5.51 20.74 12.25
CA TRP A 334 6.48 19.67 12.02
C TRP A 334 6.02 18.68 10.94
N CYS A 335 4.78 18.80 10.47
CA CYS A 335 4.17 17.84 9.56
C CYS A 335 4.89 17.79 8.20
N HIS A 336 5.48 18.90 7.74
CA HIS A 336 6.24 18.91 6.49
C HIS A 336 7.46 17.98 6.51
N TYR A 337 8.04 17.72 7.70
CA TYR A 337 9.17 16.79 7.84
C TYR A 337 8.78 15.32 7.71
N LEU A 338 7.48 14.99 7.79
CA LEU A 338 7.02 13.61 7.59
C LEU A 338 7.24 13.15 6.15
N SER A 339 7.10 14.04 5.17
CA SER A 339 7.30 13.70 3.75
C SER A 339 8.69 14.01 3.23
N CYS A 340 9.41 14.94 3.85
CA CYS A 340 10.78 15.25 3.43
C CYS A 340 11.58 15.89 4.55
N ILE A 341 12.69 15.26 4.94
CA ILE A 341 13.67 15.85 5.85
C ILE A 341 14.80 16.46 5.02
N PRO A 342 15.10 17.77 5.14
CA PRO A 342 16.17 18.40 4.38
C PRO A 342 17.54 17.81 4.75
N SER A 343 18.38 17.53 3.75
CA SER A 343 19.72 16.97 3.96
C SER A 343 20.75 17.59 3.01
N PRO A 344 22.06 17.42 3.22
CA PRO A 344 23.07 17.87 2.27
C PRO A 344 22.97 17.22 0.88
N LEU A 345 22.28 16.07 0.79
CA LEU A 345 22.14 15.29 -0.44
C LEU A 345 20.88 15.66 -1.25
N TRP A 346 19.89 16.31 -0.64
CA TRP A 346 18.64 16.72 -1.32
C TRP A 346 17.93 17.87 -0.60
N THR A 347 17.14 18.64 -1.35
CA THR A 347 16.34 19.75 -0.81
C THR A 347 14.86 19.37 -0.70
N CYS A 348 14.22 19.90 0.35
CA CYS A 348 12.79 19.70 0.62
C CYS A 348 12.06 21.03 0.45
N GLY A 349 11.04 21.06 -0.40
CA GLY A 349 10.17 22.21 -0.57
C GLY A 349 9.59 22.34 -1.98
N PRO A 350 8.50 23.11 -2.13
CA PRO A 350 7.96 23.39 -3.45
C PRO A 350 8.99 24.15 -4.27
N VAL A 351 9.25 23.65 -5.46
CA VAL A 351 10.07 24.35 -6.44
C VAL A 351 9.30 25.60 -6.89
N ARG A 352 9.69 26.76 -6.36
CA ARG A 352 9.09 28.05 -6.73
C ARG A 352 10.05 28.80 -7.65
N CYS A 353 9.52 29.27 -8.77
CA CYS A 353 10.26 30.15 -9.68
C CYS A 353 9.53 31.48 -9.80
N SER A 354 10.29 32.56 -9.82
CA SER A 354 9.84 33.85 -10.31
C SER A 354 10.02 33.87 -11.83
N SER A 355 9.05 34.39 -12.57
CA SER A 355 9.13 34.51 -14.03
C SER A 355 8.89 35.94 -14.46
N SER A 356 9.77 36.51 -15.28
CA SER A 356 9.54 37.76 -15.99
C SER A 356 9.42 37.51 -17.49
N GLN A 357 8.38 38.08 -18.09
CA GLN A 357 8.09 37.88 -19.51
C GLN A 357 8.69 39.02 -20.35
N LEU A 358 9.49 38.66 -21.34
CA LEU A 358 9.97 39.54 -22.41
C LEU A 358 9.46 38.99 -23.75
N GLN A 359 8.35 39.54 -24.25
CA GLN A 359 7.72 39.11 -25.51
C GLN A 359 7.40 37.59 -25.53
N ASN A 360 8.10 36.81 -26.38
CA ASN A 360 7.97 35.35 -26.52
C ASN A 360 8.93 34.55 -25.63
N GLN A 361 9.78 35.22 -24.85
CA GLN A 361 10.71 34.60 -23.92
C GLN A 361 10.30 34.86 -22.48
N VAL A 362 10.43 33.84 -21.65
CA VAL A 362 10.25 33.93 -20.22
C VAL A 362 11.61 33.71 -19.56
N ASN A 363 12.05 34.72 -18.82
CA ASN A 363 13.17 34.58 -17.90
C ASN A 363 12.62 34.03 -16.59
N MET A 364 13.05 32.83 -16.23
CA MET A 364 12.69 32.20 -14.97
C MET A 364 13.88 32.17 -14.04
N THR A 365 13.64 32.50 -12.78
CA THR A 365 14.61 32.42 -11.70
C THR A 365 14.07 31.51 -10.63
N CYS A 366 14.81 30.44 -10.33
CA CYS A 366 14.54 29.55 -9.24
C CYS A 366 14.74 30.27 -7.89
N LEU A 367 13.73 30.27 -7.02
CA LEU A 367 13.82 30.95 -5.72
C LEU A 367 14.64 30.15 -4.69
N SER A 368 14.84 28.83 -4.88
CA SER A 368 15.58 28.00 -3.92
C SER A 368 17.09 28.02 -4.12
N ASN A 369 17.57 28.12 -5.37
CA ASN A 369 19.00 28.06 -5.70
C ASN A 369 19.50 29.29 -6.49
N HIS A 370 18.62 30.27 -6.74
CA HIS A 370 18.89 31.50 -7.51
C HIS A 370 19.38 31.29 -8.96
N LYS A 371 19.30 30.08 -9.53
CA LYS A 371 19.60 29.84 -10.95
C LYS A 371 18.56 30.51 -11.84
N SER A 372 19.02 31.14 -12.92
CA SER A 372 18.16 31.80 -13.92
C SER A 372 18.29 31.10 -15.27
N GLY A 373 17.21 31.06 -16.05
CA GLY A 373 17.17 30.49 -17.39
C GLY A 373 16.16 31.20 -18.28
N PHE A 374 16.52 31.36 -19.56
CA PHE A 374 15.64 31.93 -20.57
C PHE A 374 15.01 30.81 -21.39
N TYR A 375 13.68 30.82 -21.48
CA TYR A 375 12.92 29.82 -22.21
C TYR A 375 11.97 30.48 -23.21
N THR A 376 11.83 29.90 -24.40
CA THR A 376 10.88 30.38 -25.41
C THR A 376 9.59 29.57 -25.26
N LEU A 377 8.47 30.22 -24.96
CA LEU A 377 7.18 29.55 -24.78
C LEU A 377 6.33 29.67 -26.04
N GLN A 378 5.70 28.57 -26.47
CA GLN A 378 4.69 28.61 -27.53
C GLN A 378 3.35 29.20 -27.04
N ASN A 379 3.02 29.00 -25.76
CA ASN A 379 1.86 29.62 -25.11
C ASN A 379 2.21 30.06 -23.67
N PRO A 380 2.30 31.37 -23.40
CA PRO A 380 2.75 31.88 -22.10
C PRO A 380 1.75 31.61 -20.95
N ASN A 381 0.50 31.25 -21.26
CA ASN A 381 -0.51 30.90 -20.24
C ASN A 381 -0.52 29.41 -19.87
N ASN A 382 0.36 28.58 -20.46
CA ASN A 382 0.43 27.16 -20.15
C ASN A 382 1.15 26.91 -18.81
N THR A 383 0.38 26.91 -17.72
CA THR A 383 0.89 26.70 -16.36
C THR A 383 1.64 25.38 -16.17
N ALA A 384 1.28 24.33 -16.91
CA ALA A 384 1.96 23.03 -16.84
C ALA A 384 3.38 23.09 -17.44
N GLU A 385 3.57 23.87 -18.51
CA GLU A 385 4.86 24.07 -19.15
C GLU A 385 5.78 24.94 -18.29
N LEU A 386 5.24 26.00 -17.69
CA LEU A 386 5.95 26.82 -16.70
C LEU A 386 6.39 25.99 -15.48
N GLN A 387 5.52 25.13 -14.94
CA GLN A 387 5.91 24.23 -13.83
C GLN A 387 7.02 23.25 -14.24
N ARG A 388 6.97 22.69 -15.46
CA ARG A 388 8.02 21.81 -15.98
C ARG A 388 9.37 22.51 -16.04
N LEU A 389 9.41 23.70 -16.62
CA LEU A 389 10.63 24.50 -16.75
C LEU A 389 11.18 24.90 -15.38
N CYS A 390 10.30 25.17 -14.41
CA CYS A 390 10.71 25.52 -13.05
C CYS A 390 11.40 24.35 -12.34
N ALA A 391 10.82 23.15 -12.45
CA ALA A 391 11.41 21.93 -11.91
C ALA A 391 12.80 21.66 -12.50
N VAL A 392 12.95 21.78 -13.83
CA VAL A 392 14.23 21.57 -14.53
C VAL A 392 15.28 22.63 -14.18
N LEU A 393 14.87 23.87 -13.91
CA LEU A 393 15.80 24.95 -13.57
C LEU A 393 16.35 24.82 -12.14
N CYS A 394 15.49 24.39 -11.22
CA CYS A 394 15.84 24.32 -9.80
C CYS A 394 16.61 23.05 -9.39
N HIS A 395 16.59 22.01 -10.22
CA HIS A 395 17.42 20.81 -10.09
C HIS A 395 18.61 20.88 -11.05
#